data_AF-A0A923XUC9-F1
#
_entry.id   AF-A0A923XUC9-F1
#
_cell.length_a   1.000
_cell.length_b   1.000
_cell.length_c   1.000
_cell.angle_alpha   90.00
_cell.angle_beta   90.00
_cell.angle_gamma   90.00
#
_symmetry.space_group_name_H-M   'P 1'
#
loop_
_entity.id
_entity.type
_entity.pdbx_description
1 polymer ?
#
loop_
_entity_poly.entity_id
_entity_poly.type
_entity_poly.pdbx_seq_one_letter_code
_entity_poly.pdbx_strand_id
1 'polypeptide(L)' 'MPLLAGPSRNRHWGLPDPAAVTGSDAEKVLAFAETWRMLTCRIQAFVALPLDALGLKSQLDQIGKSA' A
#
# COMPACT_ATOMS: atom_id res chain seq x y z
N MET A 1 3.15 -12.13 -24.07
CA MET A 1 2.69 -11.72 -22.72
C MET A 1 3.18 -12.77 -21.74
N PRO A 2 4.14 -12.53 -20.82
CA PRO A 2 4.54 -13.59 -19.91
C PRO A 2 3.56 -13.70 -18.73
N LEU A 3 3.21 -14.94 -18.41
CA LEU A 3 2.33 -15.38 -17.33
C LEU A 3 3.18 -15.53 -16.05
N LEU A 4 2.87 -14.77 -15.00
CA LEU A 4 3.50 -14.95 -13.67
C LEU A 4 2.90 -16.18 -12.99
N ALA A 5 3.58 -17.32 -13.09
CA ALA A 5 3.23 -18.56 -12.42
C ALA A 5 3.82 -18.60 -10.99
N GLY A 6 2.96 -18.44 -9.99
CA GLY A 6 3.26 -18.63 -8.56
C GLY A 6 2.17 -17.96 -7.72
N PRO A 7 1.86 -18.43 -6.49
CA PRO A 7 0.97 -17.71 -5.59
C PRO A 7 1.71 -16.47 -5.08
N SER A 8 1.82 -15.46 -5.93
CA SER A 8 2.15 -14.12 -5.50
C SER A 8 1.06 -13.74 -4.50
N ARG A 9 1.45 -13.57 -3.23
CA ARG A 9 0.57 -12.97 -2.23
C ARG A 9 0.41 -11.50 -2.61
N ASN A 10 -0.35 -11.22 -3.67
CA ASN A 10 -0.78 -9.89 -4.06
C ASN A 10 -1.68 -9.35 -2.96
N ARG A 11 -1.09 -8.75 -1.94
CA ARG A 11 -1.84 -8.00 -0.94
C ARG A 11 -2.13 -6.64 -1.57
N HIS A 12 -3.33 -6.47 -2.10
CA HIS A 12 -3.79 -5.17 -2.59
C HIS A 12 -3.82 -4.21 -1.40
N TRP A 13 -2.96 -3.19 -1.40
CA TRP A 13 -2.80 -2.31 -0.24
C TRP A 13 -4.02 -1.41 0.03
N GLY A 14 -5.01 -1.35 -0.87
CA GLY A 14 -6.21 -0.54 -0.67
C GLY A 14 -5.83 0.92 -0.50
N LEU A 15 -5.36 1.55 -1.58
CA LEU A 15 -5.17 3.00 -1.64
C LEU A 15 -6.39 3.61 -2.32
N PRO A 16 -6.96 4.70 -1.77
CA PRO A 16 -8.01 5.43 -2.47
C PRO A 16 -7.44 5.98 -3.79
N ASP A 17 -8.18 5.80 -4.89
CA ASP A 17 -7.79 6.31 -6.20
C ASP A 17 -7.97 7.84 -6.24
N PRO A 18 -6.88 8.62 -6.26
CA PRO A 18 -6.97 10.07 -6.24
C PRO A 18 -7.48 10.63 -7.57
N ALA A 19 -7.38 9.86 -8.67
CA ALA A 19 -7.88 10.27 -9.98
C ALA A 19 -9.40 10.11 -10.11
N ALA A 20 -10.03 9.31 -9.23
CA ALA A 20 -11.47 9.16 -9.17
C ALA A 20 -12.18 10.34 -8.46
N VAL A 21 -11.42 11.22 -7.79
CA VAL A 21 -11.99 12.38 -7.08
C VAL A 21 -12.42 13.45 -8.07
N THR A 22 -13.71 13.77 -8.02
CA THR A 22 -14.31 14.89 -8.76
C THR A 22 -14.61 16.03 -7.79
N GLY A 23 -14.45 17.28 -8.22
CA GLY A 23 -14.57 18.44 -7.34
C GLY A 23 -13.64 19.59 -7.74
N SER A 24 -13.47 20.53 -6.82
CA SER A 24 -12.54 21.64 -6.94
C SER A 24 -11.09 21.15 -7.06
N ASP A 25 -10.22 21.98 -7.65
CA ASP A 25 -8.81 21.62 -7.76
C ASP A 25 -8.13 21.46 -6.39
N ALA A 26 -8.62 22.16 -5.36
CA ALA A 26 -8.20 21.96 -3.98
C ALA A 26 -8.53 20.54 -3.48
N GLU A 27 -9.73 20.03 -3.73
CA GLU A 27 -10.14 18.67 -3.33
C GLU A 27 -9.33 17.59 -4.05
N LYS A 28 -9.02 17.78 -5.33
CA LYS A 28 -8.14 16.87 -6.08
C LYS A 28 -6.74 16.86 -5.50
N VAL A 29 -6.14 18.03 -5.27
CA VAL A 29 -4.79 18.14 -4.69
C VAL A 29 -4.74 17.47 -3.31
N LEU A 30 -5.76 17.66 -2.48
CA LEU A 30 -5.86 16.99 -1.18
C LEU A 30 -5.94 15.45 -1.32
N ALA A 31 -6.73 14.94 -2.26
CA ALA A 31 -6.82 13.51 -2.52
C ALA A 31 -5.48 12.90 -2.95
N PHE A 32 -4.75 13.58 -3.84
CA PHE A 32 -3.42 13.15 -4.26
C PHE A 32 -2.42 13.19 -3.10
N ALA A 33 -2.43 14.25 -2.29
CA ALA A 33 -1.54 14.38 -1.14
C ALA A 33 -1.79 13.27 -0.11
N GLU A 34 -3.05 12.93 0.15
CA GLU A 34 -3.40 11.87 1.10
C GLU A 34 -3.01 10.49 0.59
N THR A 35 -3.31 10.16 -0.66
CA THR A 35 -2.87 8.89 -1.27
C THR A 35 -1.35 8.77 -1.26
N TRP A 36 -0.63 9.86 -1.57
CA TRP A 36 0.83 9.90 -1.52
C TRP A 36 1.36 9.62 -0.10
N ARG A 37 0.81 10.30 0.92
CA ARG A 37 1.17 10.10 2.33
C ARG A 37 1.00 8.64 2.75
N MET A 38 -0.14 8.02 2.40
CA MET A 38 -0.41 6.61 2.69
C MET A 38 0.58 5.68 2.00
N LEU A 39 0.89 5.94 0.72
CA LEU A 39 1.83 5.14 -0.07
C LEU A 39 3.25 5.21 0.52
N THR A 40 3.74 6.41 0.83
CA THR A 40 5.08 6.59 1.39
C THR A 40 5.23 5.89 2.74
N CYS A 41 4.24 6.02 3.63
CA CYS A 41 4.25 5.35 4.93
C CYS A 41 4.35 3.82 4.78
N ARG A 42 3.59 3.25 3.83
CA ARG A 42 3.58 1.80 3.56
C ARG A 42 4.89 1.31 2.96
N ILE A 43 5.47 2.06 2.01
CA ILE A 43 6.79 1.73 1.44
C ILE A 43 7.86 1.77 2.53
N GLN A 44 7.85 2.80 3.37
CA GLN A 44 8.80 2.91 4.48
C GLN A 44 8.66 1.75 5.46
N ALA A 45 7.44 1.40 5.86
CA ALA A 45 7.18 0.26 6.73
C ALA A 45 7.65 -1.06 6.11
N PHE A 46 7.44 -1.25 4.81
CA PHE A 46 7.89 -2.44 4.09
C PHE A 46 9.41 -2.54 4.01
N VAL A 47 10.10 -1.43 3.69
CA VAL A 47 11.57 -1.38 3.62
C VAL A 47 12.22 -1.51 4.99
N ALA A 48 11.55 -1.06 6.05
CA ALA A 48 12.01 -1.21 7.43
C ALA A 48 11.84 -2.63 7.99
N LEU A 49 11.17 -3.55 7.27
CA LEU A 49 11.06 -4.95 7.70
C LEU A 49 12.45 -5.61 7.63
N PRO A 50 12.98 -6.13 8.75
CA PRO A 50 14.21 -6.92 8.72
C PRO A 50 13.96 -8.17 7.87
N LEU A 51 14.70 -8.32 6.77
CA LEU A 51 14.63 -9.49 5.89
C LEU A 51 15.15 -10.76 6.59
N ASP A 52 15.93 -10.59 7.65
CA ASP A 52 16.50 -11.65 8.48
C ASP A 52 15.76 -11.78 9.80
N ALA A 53 14.64 -12.51 9.79
CA ALA A 53 14.23 -13.39 10.89
C ALA A 53 12.86 -13.96 10.55
N LEU A 54 12.84 -15.18 10.00
CA LEU A 54 11.87 -16.27 10.22
C LEU A 54 10.48 -15.94 10.85
N GLY A 55 9.80 -14.88 10.38
CA GLY A 55 8.62 -14.32 11.04
C GLY A 55 7.75 -13.41 10.18
N LEU A 56 8.09 -13.22 8.89
CA LEU A 56 7.40 -12.34 7.94
C LEU A 56 5.87 -12.51 7.89
N LYS A 57 5.34 -13.70 8.23
CA LYS A 57 3.89 -13.97 8.24
C LYS A 57 3.12 -13.15 9.29
N SER A 58 3.66 -12.99 10.50
CA SER A 58 2.90 -12.38 11.61
C SER A 58 2.78 -10.87 11.49
N GLN A 59 3.85 -10.19 11.05
CA GLN A 59 3.86 -8.74 10.86
C GLN A 59 3.03 -8.30 9.65
N LEU A 60 3.06 -9.07 8.54
CA LEU A 60 2.20 -8.80 7.38
C LEU A 60 0.71 -8.89 7.72
N ASP A 61 0.31 -9.81 8.62
CA ASP A 61 -1.08 -9.97 9.03
C ASP A 61 -1.57 -8.88 10.01
N GLN A 62 -0.68 -8.28 10.81
CA GLN A 62 -1.01 -7.09 11.60
C GLN A 62 -1.21 -5.84 10.75
N ILE A 63 -0.40 -5.66 9.71
CA ILE A 63 -0.53 -4.54 8.75
C ILE A 63 -1.85 -4.63 7.97
N GLY A 64 -2.39 -5.84 7.76
CA GLY A 64 -3.68 -6.05 7.10
C GLY A 64 -4.92 -5.90 8.00
N LYS A 65 -4.75 -5.84 9.33
CA LYS A 65 -5.85 -5.79 10.31
C LYS A 65 -6.00 -4.45 11.03
N SER A 66 -5.03 -3.55 10.87
CA SER A 66 -5.13 -2.19 11.39
C SER A 66 -5.67 -1.26 10.29
N ALA A 67 -6.95 -1.47 9.98
CA ALA A 67 -7.77 -0.62 9.11
C ALA A 67 -9.13 -0.45 9.78
#